data_AF-A0A3N7I2S3-F1
#
_entry.id   AF-A0A3N7I2S3-F1
#
_cell.length_a   1.000
_cell.length_b   1.000
_cell.length_c   1.000
_cell.angle_alpha   90.00
_cell.angle_beta   90.00
_cell.angle_gamma   90.00
#
_symmetry.space_group_name_H-M   'P 1'
#
loop_
_entity.id
_entity.type
_entity.pdbx_description
1 polymer ?
#
loop_
_entity_poly.entity_id
_entity_poly.type
_entity_poly.pdbx_seq_one_letter_code
_entity_poly.pdbx_strand_id
1 'polypeptide(L)'
;AFAKKWGLAIVGPDLYYRKGCDVWKNPESGSGPSLLAALEKVGLTSRHIELKDAPWLLWGHSGGGYWTLAMMKNYSQRILAAFCYSPAFDPVWDYPDAALKIPLMIRHAGAGDANASDVRCWQTAVNTFHKLREKGGLVSIAYTPYQNHNYSFVRYMAIPFYESVLSKRLPTGAQGSFKEMKDMDKTRGWLGDTLSLNTYAYNEYPKEPSALSWLPDSMTAAKWKEFVITGTVIDRTSPPQPYGLTKTRHHNMAVELTWRADADIESGIKQFRIYDRDRLVAQFPEQGVYQRFDTNGDDAISMSDLPTMKAVVALPVGADSSLTISVVNHFDLESPKVAFPND
;
A
#
# COMPACT_ATOMS: atom_id res chain seq x y z
N ALA A 1 0.60 8.76 -5.10
CA ALA A 1 -0.14 8.20 -6.25
C ALA A 1 -1.40 7.45 -5.81
N PHE A 2 -1.29 6.35 -5.07
CA PHE A 2 -2.45 5.58 -4.57
C PHE A 2 -3.50 6.45 -3.85
N ALA A 3 -3.08 7.23 -2.84
CA ALA A 3 -3.99 8.12 -2.13
C ALA A 3 -4.64 9.19 -3.03
N LYS A 4 -3.90 9.72 -4.01
CA LYS A 4 -4.42 10.68 -4.99
C LYS A 4 -5.50 10.06 -5.88
N LYS A 5 -5.28 8.83 -6.37
CA LYS A 5 -6.22 8.08 -7.22
C LYS A 5 -7.56 7.84 -6.51
N TRP A 6 -7.50 7.54 -5.21
CA TRP A 6 -8.66 7.14 -4.42
C TRP A 6 -9.20 8.22 -3.49
N GLY A 7 -8.66 9.45 -3.54
CA GLY A 7 -9.08 10.55 -2.67
C GLY A 7 -8.86 10.27 -1.17
N LEU A 8 -7.76 9.61 -0.81
CA LEU A 8 -7.48 9.18 0.56
C LEU A 8 -6.62 10.22 1.31
N ALA A 9 -6.90 10.38 2.59
CA ALA A 9 -5.95 10.94 3.54
C ALA A 9 -4.97 9.83 4.01
N ILE A 10 -3.68 10.16 4.12
CA ILE A 10 -2.67 9.27 4.70
C ILE A 10 -2.38 9.74 6.12
N VAL A 11 -2.48 8.82 7.09
CA VAL A 11 -2.23 9.10 8.50
C VAL A 11 -1.18 8.13 9.01
N GLY A 12 -0.01 8.65 9.38
CA GLY A 12 1.02 7.95 10.15
C GLY A 12 1.00 8.49 11.58
N PRO A 13 0.39 7.78 12.55
CA PRO A 13 0.26 8.31 13.90
C PRO A 13 1.52 8.07 14.73
N ASP A 14 2.12 9.15 15.23
CA ASP A 14 3.10 9.09 16.32
C ASP A 14 2.35 8.98 17.66
N LEU A 15 2.30 7.77 18.20
CA LEU A 15 1.63 7.51 19.48
C LEU A 15 2.58 7.84 20.64
N TYR A 16 2.13 8.70 21.55
CA TYR A 16 2.82 8.95 22.82
C TYR A 16 2.35 7.94 23.86
N TYR A 17 3.26 7.08 24.30
CA TYR A 17 2.95 5.97 25.19
C TYR A 17 3.87 5.94 26.40
N ARG A 18 3.39 5.33 27.49
CA ARG A 18 4.19 5.15 28.72
C ARG A 18 5.26 4.07 28.58
N LYS A 19 4.96 3.01 27.82
CA LYS A 19 5.85 1.86 27.62
C LYS A 19 5.53 1.14 26.32
N GLY A 20 6.44 1.24 25.33
CA GLY A 20 6.52 0.46 24.10
C GLY A 20 5.22 0.04 23.38
N CYS A 21 5.36 -0.88 22.43
CA CYS A 21 4.20 -1.47 21.75
C CYS A 21 3.31 -2.30 22.68
N ASP A 22 3.87 -2.87 23.77
CA ASP A 22 3.12 -3.63 24.78
C ASP A 22 1.87 -2.89 25.29
N VAL A 23 1.93 -1.55 25.38
CA VAL A 23 0.81 -0.72 25.83
C VAL A 23 -0.03 -0.26 24.64
N TRP A 24 0.56 0.52 23.72
CA TRP A 24 -0.21 1.25 22.70
C TRP A 24 -0.91 0.33 21.70
N LYS A 25 -0.44 -0.92 21.55
CA LYS A 25 -1.06 -1.92 20.67
C LYS A 25 -2.51 -2.21 21.05
N ASN A 26 -2.91 -2.00 22.30
CA ASN A 26 -4.28 -2.18 22.75
C ASN A 26 -5.07 -0.87 22.53
N PRO A 27 -6.06 -0.82 21.61
CA PRO A 27 -6.81 0.41 21.36
C PRO A 27 -7.50 0.99 22.60
N GLU A 28 -7.93 0.13 23.51
CA GLU A 28 -8.56 0.47 24.79
C GLU A 28 -7.61 1.17 25.76
N SER A 29 -6.29 1.11 25.56
CA SER A 29 -5.32 1.88 26.35
C SER A 29 -5.28 3.37 25.98
N GLY A 30 -6.10 3.80 25.01
CA GLY A 30 -6.20 5.17 24.55
C GLY A 30 -5.80 5.39 23.09
N SER A 31 -5.06 4.46 22.44
CA SER A 31 -4.63 4.66 21.05
C SER A 31 -5.78 4.69 20.04
N GLY A 32 -6.85 3.92 20.28
CA GLY A 32 -8.08 3.96 19.47
C GLY A 32 -8.82 5.32 19.60
N PRO A 33 -9.19 5.74 20.82
CA PRO A 33 -9.75 7.06 21.06
C PRO A 33 -8.87 8.22 20.56
N SER A 34 -7.54 8.12 20.69
CA SER A 34 -6.61 9.13 20.17
C SER A 34 -6.68 9.27 18.65
N LEU A 35 -6.80 8.17 17.90
CA LEU A 35 -6.99 8.23 16.45
C LEU A 35 -8.27 8.98 16.08
N LEU A 36 -9.39 8.69 16.76
CA LEU A 36 -10.66 9.38 16.52
C LEU A 36 -10.55 10.88 16.77
N ALA A 37 -9.98 11.27 17.92
CA ALA A 37 -9.77 12.68 18.26
C ALA A 37 -8.82 13.37 17.27
N ALA A 38 -7.78 12.68 16.81
CA ALA A 38 -6.86 13.21 15.81
C ALA A 38 -7.56 13.46 14.47
N LEU A 39 -8.35 12.50 13.96
CA LEU A 39 -9.08 12.66 12.71
C LEU A 39 -10.08 13.81 12.75
N GLU A 40 -10.78 13.99 13.87
CA GLU A 40 -11.68 15.12 14.06
C GLU A 40 -10.93 16.46 14.08
N LYS A 41 -9.86 16.57 14.88
CA LYS A 41 -9.08 17.81 15.00
C LYS A 41 -8.37 18.17 13.71
N VAL A 42 -7.75 17.20 13.04
CA VAL A 42 -7.10 17.39 11.73
C VAL A 42 -8.15 17.81 10.72
N GLY A 43 -9.29 17.13 10.64
CA GLY A 43 -10.38 17.49 9.74
C GLY A 43 -10.87 18.93 9.92
N LEU A 44 -11.06 19.38 11.16
CA LEU A 44 -11.40 20.78 11.44
C LEU A 44 -10.30 21.75 10.98
N THR A 45 -9.04 21.45 11.28
CA THR A 45 -7.90 22.34 10.99
C THR A 45 -7.61 22.44 9.49
N SER A 46 -7.72 21.32 8.77
CA SER A 46 -7.48 21.25 7.32
C SER A 46 -8.71 21.55 6.48
N ARG A 47 -9.85 21.90 7.10
CA ARG A 47 -11.16 22.09 6.44
C ARG A 47 -11.66 20.84 5.69
N HIS A 48 -11.30 19.66 6.21
CA HIS A 48 -11.78 18.35 5.80
C HIS A 48 -12.58 17.69 6.93
N ILE A 49 -13.70 18.31 7.32
CA ILE A 49 -14.51 17.86 8.46
C ILE A 49 -15.06 16.44 8.31
N GLU A 50 -15.12 15.94 7.07
CA GLU A 50 -15.50 14.59 6.71
C GLU A 50 -14.57 13.52 7.31
N LEU A 51 -13.31 13.87 7.65
CA LEU A 51 -12.33 12.91 8.18
C LEU A 51 -12.79 12.18 9.46
N LYS A 52 -13.63 12.82 10.29
CA LYS A 52 -14.17 12.19 11.51
C LYS A 52 -15.07 10.99 11.22
N ASP A 53 -15.69 10.96 10.05
CA ASP A 53 -16.63 9.92 9.58
C ASP A 53 -16.07 9.11 8.41
N ALA A 54 -14.85 9.37 7.96
CA ALA A 54 -14.23 8.62 6.88
C ALA A 54 -14.00 7.15 7.29
N PRO A 55 -14.24 6.19 6.37
CA PRO A 55 -13.87 4.79 6.57
C PRO A 55 -12.35 4.62 6.52
N TRP A 56 -11.84 3.56 7.16
CA TRP A 56 -10.41 3.34 7.31
C TRP A 56 -9.88 2.17 6.48
N LEU A 57 -8.77 2.42 5.78
CA LEU A 57 -7.83 1.37 5.42
C LEU A 57 -6.81 1.26 6.55
N LEU A 58 -6.74 0.10 7.21
CA LEU A 58 -5.80 -0.11 8.31
C LEU A 58 -4.65 -0.99 7.87
N TRP A 59 -3.43 -0.48 7.98
CA TRP A 59 -2.22 -1.26 7.83
C TRP A 59 -1.47 -1.31 9.16
N GLY A 60 -0.90 -2.46 9.51
CA GLY A 60 -0.12 -2.59 10.74
C GLY A 60 0.93 -3.68 10.64
N HIS A 61 2.15 -3.37 11.11
CA HIS A 61 3.26 -4.31 11.23
C HIS A 61 3.52 -4.70 12.69
N SER A 62 3.80 -5.98 12.97
CA SER A 62 4.18 -6.45 14.31
C SER A 62 3.15 -6.07 15.39
N GLY A 63 3.51 -5.28 16.40
CA GLY A 63 2.57 -4.71 17.39
C GLY A 63 1.48 -3.82 16.78
N GLY A 64 1.76 -3.17 15.65
CA GLY A 64 0.77 -2.46 14.83
C GLY A 64 -0.20 -3.44 14.16
N GLY A 65 0.27 -4.63 13.77
CA GLY A 65 -0.59 -5.70 13.28
C GLY A 65 -1.56 -6.19 14.36
N TYR A 66 -1.10 -6.36 15.60
CA TYR A 66 -1.99 -6.61 16.74
C TYR A 66 -3.02 -5.50 16.90
N TRP A 67 -2.58 -4.24 16.84
CA TRP A 67 -3.47 -3.09 16.96
C TRP A 67 -4.54 -3.11 15.87
N THR A 68 -4.20 -3.40 14.61
CA THR A 68 -5.16 -3.58 13.52
C THR A 68 -6.18 -4.67 13.83
N LEU A 69 -5.72 -5.83 14.33
CA LEU A 69 -6.60 -6.93 14.75
C LEU A 69 -7.51 -6.54 15.93
N ALA A 70 -7.03 -5.75 16.89
CA ALA A 70 -7.82 -5.26 18.00
C ALA A 70 -8.82 -4.17 17.57
N MET A 71 -8.45 -3.34 16.59
CA MET A 71 -9.36 -2.35 16.00
C MET A 71 -10.51 -3.03 15.25
N MET A 72 -10.29 -4.19 14.62
CA MET A 72 -11.37 -4.98 14.03
C MET A 72 -12.40 -5.43 15.07
N LYS A 73 -11.98 -5.75 16.30
CA LYS A 73 -12.88 -6.03 17.42
C LYS A 73 -13.63 -4.77 17.87
N ASN A 74 -12.89 -3.69 18.12
CA ASN A 74 -13.41 -2.53 18.84
C ASN A 74 -14.17 -1.52 17.95
N TYR A 75 -13.81 -1.45 16.66
CA TYR A 75 -14.30 -0.45 15.71
C TYR A 75 -14.65 -1.06 14.35
N SER A 76 -15.19 -2.28 14.34
CA SER A 76 -15.49 -3.05 13.13
C SER A 76 -16.21 -2.25 12.02
N GLN A 77 -17.19 -1.43 12.40
CA GLN A 77 -17.99 -0.61 11.48
C GLN A 77 -17.20 0.51 10.78
N ARG A 78 -16.00 0.84 11.25
CA ARG A 78 -15.17 1.93 10.72
C ARG A 78 -14.21 1.47 9.62
N ILE A 79 -13.94 0.17 9.55
CA ILE A 79 -12.82 -0.37 8.78
C ILE A 79 -13.33 -0.86 7.43
N LEU A 80 -12.78 -0.31 6.34
CA LEU A 80 -13.05 -0.67 4.95
C LEU A 80 -12.23 -1.88 4.49
N ALA A 81 -10.98 -1.96 4.92
CA ALA A 81 -10.12 -3.13 4.74
C ALA A 81 -8.95 -3.05 5.71
N ALA A 82 -8.32 -4.20 5.96
CA ALA A 82 -7.15 -4.30 6.81
C ALA A 82 -6.04 -5.13 6.17
N PHE A 83 -4.79 -4.76 6.42
CA PHE A 83 -3.60 -5.52 6.06
C PHE A 83 -2.68 -5.64 7.27
N CYS A 84 -2.46 -6.86 7.74
CA CYS A 84 -1.56 -7.17 8.85
C CYS A 84 -0.27 -7.76 8.31
N TYR A 85 0.84 -7.06 8.52
CA TYR A 85 2.18 -7.57 8.25
C TYR A 85 2.74 -8.16 9.54
N SER A 86 2.93 -9.48 9.57
CA SER A 86 3.56 -10.21 10.68
C SER A 86 2.99 -9.80 12.04
N PRO A 87 1.66 -9.85 12.24
CA PRO A 87 1.01 -9.36 13.46
C PRO A 87 1.55 -10.12 14.68
N ALA A 88 1.92 -9.41 15.73
CA ALA A 88 2.42 -9.98 16.98
C ALA A 88 1.29 -10.20 18.01
N PHE A 89 1.61 -10.90 19.10
CA PHE A 89 0.79 -11.04 20.32
C PHE A 89 -0.58 -11.69 20.10
N ASP A 90 -0.66 -13.02 20.02
CA ASP A 90 -1.88 -13.75 19.66
C ASP A 90 -3.19 -13.27 20.36
N PRO A 91 -4.17 -12.74 19.62
CA PRO A 91 -5.47 -12.33 20.15
C PRO A 91 -6.29 -13.46 20.77
N VAL A 92 -6.55 -13.37 22.08
CA VAL A 92 -7.33 -14.36 22.85
C VAL A 92 -8.85 -14.09 22.90
N TRP A 93 -9.36 -13.09 22.18
CA TRP A 93 -10.78 -12.75 22.13
C TRP A 93 -11.52 -13.35 20.93
N ASP A 94 -12.84 -13.32 21.00
CA ASP A 94 -13.74 -13.53 19.87
C ASP A 94 -14.03 -12.22 19.14
N TYR A 95 -14.22 -12.33 17.82
CA TYR A 95 -14.62 -11.22 16.97
C TYR A 95 -16.14 -11.09 16.88
N PRO A 96 -16.69 -9.86 16.91
CA PRO A 96 -18.10 -9.65 16.61
C PRO A 96 -18.39 -9.92 15.13
N ASP A 97 -19.64 -10.26 14.78
CA ASP A 97 -20.03 -10.57 13.40
C ASP A 97 -19.68 -9.45 12.40
N ALA A 98 -19.78 -8.21 12.84
CA ALA A 98 -19.39 -7.04 12.03
C ALA A 98 -17.92 -7.08 11.59
N ALA A 99 -17.02 -7.70 12.36
CA ALA A 99 -15.61 -7.85 11.98
C ALA A 99 -15.42 -8.88 10.86
N LEU A 100 -16.32 -9.87 10.73
CA LEU A 100 -16.27 -10.87 9.65
C LEU A 100 -16.51 -10.25 8.27
N LYS A 101 -17.15 -9.07 8.23
CA LYS A 101 -17.39 -8.30 7.01
C LYS A 101 -16.18 -7.50 6.53
N ILE A 102 -15.09 -7.45 7.29
CA ILE A 102 -13.89 -6.69 6.93
C ILE A 102 -12.98 -7.57 6.07
N PRO A 103 -12.69 -7.17 4.83
CA PRO A 103 -11.60 -7.79 4.07
C PRO A 103 -10.28 -7.61 4.81
N LEU A 104 -9.66 -8.72 5.21
CA LEU A 104 -8.37 -8.76 5.89
C LEU A 104 -7.36 -9.57 5.07
N MET A 105 -6.15 -9.05 4.91
CA MET A 105 -5.01 -9.83 4.44
C MET A 105 -3.94 -9.89 5.52
N ILE A 106 -3.49 -11.11 5.83
CA ILE A 106 -2.42 -11.34 6.81
C ILE A 106 -1.21 -11.89 6.07
N ARG A 107 -0.06 -11.23 6.19
CA ARG A 107 1.23 -11.75 5.70
C ARG A 107 2.04 -12.27 6.89
N HIS A 108 2.65 -13.44 6.75
CA HIS A 108 3.67 -13.95 7.71
C HIS A 108 4.86 -14.59 6.98
N ALA A 109 6.04 -14.54 7.58
CA ALA A 109 7.27 -15.21 7.15
C ALA A 109 7.52 -16.56 7.88
N GLY A 110 6.59 -16.99 8.74
CA GLY A 110 6.69 -18.29 9.40
C GLY A 110 7.85 -18.31 10.39
N ALA A 111 8.77 -19.28 10.27
CA ALA A 111 9.96 -19.32 11.13
C ALA A 111 10.87 -18.08 11.00
N GLY A 112 10.82 -17.36 9.86
CA GLY A 112 11.54 -16.11 9.65
C GLY A 112 10.94 -14.88 10.35
N ASP A 113 9.77 -15.01 10.97
CA ASP A 113 9.18 -13.94 11.78
C ASP A 113 9.78 -13.84 13.18
N ALA A 114 9.43 -12.77 13.90
CA ALA A 114 9.67 -12.66 15.34
C ALA A 114 8.74 -13.60 16.13
N ASN A 115 9.27 -14.74 16.55
CA ASN A 115 8.52 -15.79 17.27
C ASN A 115 9.01 -16.06 18.70
N ALA A 116 9.79 -15.14 19.27
CA ALA A 116 10.28 -15.27 20.65
C ALA A 116 9.18 -14.94 21.67
N SER A 117 9.13 -15.70 22.77
CA SER A 117 8.25 -15.46 23.93
C SER A 117 6.76 -15.36 23.54
N ASP A 118 6.17 -14.18 23.71
CA ASP A 118 4.77 -13.81 23.55
C ASP A 118 4.52 -13.08 22.22
N VAL A 119 5.57 -12.69 21.48
CA VAL A 119 5.45 -12.01 20.18
C VAL A 119 4.79 -12.92 19.14
N ARG A 120 5.25 -14.17 19.02
CA ARG A 120 4.58 -15.29 18.29
C ARG A 120 3.87 -14.88 16.99
N CYS A 121 4.56 -14.16 16.09
CA CYS A 121 3.95 -13.59 14.90
C CYS A 121 3.32 -14.65 13.98
N TRP A 122 4.01 -15.79 13.80
CA TRP A 122 3.49 -16.88 12.97
C TRP A 122 2.20 -17.46 13.57
N GLN A 123 2.20 -17.79 14.86
CA GLN A 123 1.01 -18.34 15.51
C GLN A 123 -0.14 -17.34 15.46
N THR A 124 0.12 -16.06 15.74
CA THR A 124 -0.87 -14.99 15.67
C THR A 124 -1.54 -14.93 14.29
N ALA A 125 -0.75 -14.99 13.22
CA ALA A 125 -1.28 -14.95 11.86
C ALA A 125 -2.17 -16.17 11.55
N VAL A 126 -1.70 -17.37 11.85
CA VAL A 126 -2.41 -18.64 11.57
C VAL A 126 -3.68 -18.74 12.42
N ASN A 127 -3.60 -18.48 13.72
CA ASN A 127 -4.75 -18.56 14.64
C ASN A 127 -5.83 -17.54 14.25
N THR A 128 -5.44 -16.31 13.93
CA THR A 128 -6.39 -15.28 13.48
C THR A 128 -7.05 -15.66 12.17
N PHE A 129 -6.29 -16.18 11.20
CA PHE A 129 -6.82 -16.65 9.92
C PHE A 129 -7.89 -17.73 10.13
N HIS A 130 -7.58 -18.80 10.87
CA HIS A 130 -8.53 -19.89 11.14
C HIS A 130 -9.77 -19.39 11.88
N LYS A 131 -9.57 -18.63 12.96
CA LYS A 131 -10.67 -18.08 13.78
C LYS A 131 -11.68 -17.27 12.95
N LEU A 132 -11.20 -16.45 12.02
CA LEU A 132 -12.07 -15.65 11.15
C LEU A 132 -12.66 -16.47 10.01
N ARG A 133 -11.89 -17.36 9.35
CA ARG A 133 -12.40 -18.16 8.23
C ARG A 133 -13.43 -19.20 8.62
N GLU A 134 -13.25 -19.85 9.77
CA GLU A 134 -14.23 -20.83 10.31
C GLU A 134 -15.60 -20.19 10.53
N LYS A 135 -15.62 -18.90 10.89
CA LYS A 135 -16.84 -18.09 11.01
C LYS A 135 -17.29 -17.45 9.70
N GLY A 136 -16.65 -17.79 8.57
CA GLY A 136 -17.00 -17.32 7.24
C GLY A 136 -16.51 -15.91 6.87
N GLY A 137 -15.57 -15.35 7.65
CA GLY A 137 -15.04 -14.00 7.46
C GLY A 137 -14.17 -13.82 6.21
N LEU A 138 -14.07 -12.58 5.74
CA LEU A 138 -13.38 -12.22 4.50
C LEU A 138 -11.85 -12.07 4.69
N VAL A 139 -11.17 -13.14 5.11
CA VAL A 139 -9.72 -13.10 5.40
C VAL A 139 -8.89 -13.92 4.41
N SER A 140 -7.69 -13.45 4.11
CA SER A 140 -6.63 -14.17 3.39
C SER A 140 -5.35 -14.23 4.22
N ILE A 141 -4.55 -15.26 3.98
CA ILE A 141 -3.21 -15.40 4.55
C ILE A 141 -2.18 -15.60 3.43
N ALA A 142 -1.03 -14.95 3.54
CA ALA A 142 0.09 -15.05 2.62
C ALA A 142 1.35 -15.46 3.39
N TYR A 143 1.86 -16.65 3.08
CA TYR A 143 3.12 -17.15 3.62
C TYR A 143 4.26 -16.79 2.67
N THR A 144 5.26 -16.06 3.16
CA THR A 144 6.47 -15.71 2.39
C THR A 144 7.74 -16.22 3.10
N PRO A 145 8.09 -17.52 2.93
CA PRO A 145 9.20 -18.18 3.66
C PRO A 145 10.58 -17.57 3.47
N TYR A 146 10.82 -16.91 2.34
CA TYR A 146 12.13 -16.35 1.98
C TYR A 146 12.34 -14.92 2.49
N GLN A 147 11.38 -14.44 3.27
CA GLN A 147 11.37 -13.14 3.88
C GLN A 147 11.49 -13.30 5.40
N ASN A 148 11.52 -12.17 6.12
CA ASN A 148 11.57 -12.20 7.58
C ASN A 148 10.60 -11.18 8.18
N HIS A 149 10.68 -11.00 9.50
CA HIS A 149 9.88 -10.03 10.23
C HIS A 149 10.01 -8.62 9.65
N ASN A 150 11.23 -8.19 9.34
CA ASN A 150 11.57 -6.81 8.96
C ASN A 150 12.01 -6.67 7.50
N TYR A 151 11.60 -7.61 6.64
CA TYR A 151 11.97 -7.61 5.24
C TYR A 151 10.86 -8.22 4.41
N SER A 152 10.20 -7.39 3.60
CA SER A 152 9.11 -7.78 2.72
C SER A 152 8.86 -6.74 1.64
N PHE A 153 8.28 -7.19 0.52
CA PHE A 153 7.71 -6.30 -0.48
C PHE A 153 6.19 -6.19 -0.35
N VAL A 154 5.68 -6.00 0.88
CA VAL A 154 4.23 -6.07 1.17
C VAL A 154 3.39 -5.10 0.34
N ARG A 155 3.95 -3.94 -0.06
CA ARG A 155 3.24 -2.96 -0.90
C ARG A 155 2.68 -3.55 -2.19
N TYR A 156 3.43 -4.49 -2.80
CA TYR A 156 3.08 -5.11 -4.07
C TYR A 156 1.85 -6.01 -3.95
N MET A 157 1.45 -6.37 -2.73
CA MET A 157 0.21 -7.09 -2.45
C MET A 157 -0.85 -6.22 -1.74
N ALA A 158 -0.43 -5.37 -0.78
CA ALA A 158 -1.35 -4.54 -0.01
C ALA A 158 -2.12 -3.54 -0.90
N ILE A 159 -1.43 -2.87 -1.82
CA ILE A 159 -2.05 -1.91 -2.73
C ILE A 159 -3.11 -2.59 -3.63
N PRO A 160 -2.81 -3.64 -4.41
CA PRO A 160 -3.82 -4.27 -5.25
C PRO A 160 -4.97 -4.89 -4.45
N PHE A 161 -4.70 -5.43 -3.25
CA PHE A 161 -5.76 -5.86 -2.34
C PHE A 161 -6.68 -4.70 -1.96
N TYR A 162 -6.13 -3.58 -1.51
CA TYR A 162 -6.92 -2.40 -1.16
C TYR A 162 -7.68 -1.81 -2.36
N GLU A 163 -7.08 -1.72 -3.55
CA GLU A 163 -7.77 -1.24 -4.75
C GLU A 163 -8.98 -2.11 -5.11
N SER A 164 -8.81 -3.43 -5.01
CA SER A 164 -9.88 -4.37 -5.26
C SER A 164 -11.02 -4.23 -4.25
N VAL A 165 -10.72 -4.00 -2.97
CA VAL A 165 -11.74 -3.78 -1.95
C VAL A 165 -12.38 -2.40 -2.07
N LEU A 166 -11.60 -1.33 -2.28
CA LEU A 166 -12.09 0.03 -2.46
C LEU A 166 -13.08 0.11 -3.63
N SER A 167 -12.77 -0.50 -4.78
CA SER A 167 -13.65 -0.48 -5.96
C SER A 167 -15.04 -1.12 -5.73
N LYS A 168 -15.18 -1.98 -4.70
CA LYS A 168 -16.40 -2.72 -4.40
C LYS A 168 -17.11 -2.20 -3.14
N ARG A 169 -16.33 -1.79 -2.13
CA ARG A 169 -16.81 -1.48 -0.78
C ARG A 169 -16.96 0.02 -0.51
N LEU A 170 -16.14 0.86 -1.15
CA LEU A 170 -16.22 2.30 -0.97
C LEU A 170 -17.58 2.81 -1.51
N PRO A 171 -18.30 3.67 -0.77
CA PRO A 171 -19.52 4.26 -1.28
C PRO A 171 -19.22 5.12 -2.52
N THR A 172 -20.20 5.20 -3.42
CA THR A 172 -20.10 6.02 -4.64
C THR A 172 -20.77 7.37 -4.42
N GLY A 173 -20.17 8.46 -4.89
CA GLY A 173 -20.72 9.82 -4.75
C GLY A 173 -20.13 10.60 -3.58
N ALA A 174 -20.77 11.71 -3.18
CA ALA A 174 -20.29 12.62 -2.11
C ALA A 174 -20.45 12.07 -0.68
N GLN A 175 -20.91 10.83 -0.55
CA GLN A 175 -21.23 10.15 0.70
C GLN A 175 -20.04 9.29 1.16
N GLY A 176 -19.01 9.95 1.67
CA GLY A 176 -17.75 9.33 2.09
C GLY A 176 -17.75 8.84 3.54
N SER A 177 -18.87 8.34 4.08
CA SER A 177 -18.94 7.90 5.48
C SER A 177 -18.74 6.39 5.64
N PHE A 178 -18.15 5.99 6.77
CA PHE A 178 -18.11 4.59 7.18
C PHE A 178 -19.50 3.94 7.29
N LYS A 179 -20.55 4.73 7.54
CA LYS A 179 -21.93 4.24 7.67
C LYS A 179 -22.54 3.79 6.34
N GLU A 180 -21.95 4.22 5.23
CA GLU A 180 -22.46 4.00 3.88
C GLU A 180 -21.66 2.92 3.14
N MET A 181 -20.64 2.34 3.78
CA MET A 181 -19.81 1.28 3.19
C MET A 181 -20.68 0.12 2.72
N LYS A 182 -20.44 -0.31 1.48
CA LYS A 182 -21.16 -1.43 0.89
C LYS A 182 -20.71 -2.74 1.55
N ASP A 183 -21.59 -3.72 1.63
CA ASP A 183 -21.18 -5.08 1.96
C ASP A 183 -20.45 -5.71 0.75
N MET A 184 -19.54 -6.63 1.03
CA MET A 184 -18.83 -7.38 0.00
C MET A 184 -19.57 -8.68 -0.31
N ASP A 185 -19.81 -8.94 -1.59
CA ASP A 185 -20.34 -10.23 -2.03
C ASP A 185 -19.23 -11.29 -1.99
N LYS A 186 -19.26 -12.11 -0.95
CA LYS A 186 -18.31 -13.21 -0.72
C LYS A 186 -18.24 -14.17 -1.91
N THR A 187 -19.36 -14.43 -2.58
CA THR A 187 -19.50 -15.43 -3.65
C THR A 187 -18.87 -14.99 -4.97
N ARG A 188 -18.63 -13.69 -5.13
CA ARG A 188 -17.90 -13.11 -6.28
C ARG A 188 -16.40 -13.03 -6.05
N GLY A 189 -15.94 -13.45 -4.87
CA GLY A 189 -14.53 -13.57 -4.54
C GLY A 189 -13.87 -14.79 -5.17
N TRP A 190 -12.62 -14.97 -4.81
CA TRP A 190 -11.76 -16.09 -5.18
C TRP A 190 -11.21 -16.75 -3.93
N LEU A 191 -10.79 -17.99 -4.07
CA LEU A 191 -10.19 -18.78 -3.01
C LEU A 191 -8.74 -19.10 -3.38
N GLY A 192 -7.83 -18.93 -2.43
CA GLY A 192 -6.43 -19.33 -2.53
C GLY A 192 -6.12 -20.46 -1.57
N ASP A 193 -5.68 -21.60 -2.09
CA ASP A 193 -5.22 -22.74 -1.29
C ASP A 193 -3.75 -22.53 -0.91
N THR A 194 -3.47 -22.42 0.40
CA THR A 194 -2.14 -22.17 0.93
C THR A 194 -1.20 -23.37 0.84
N LEU A 195 -1.74 -24.57 0.59
CA LEU A 195 -0.97 -25.81 0.44
C LEU A 195 -0.62 -26.07 -1.03
N SER A 196 -1.63 -26.10 -1.90
CA SER A 196 -1.41 -26.37 -3.34
C SER A 196 -1.04 -25.13 -4.15
N LEU A 197 -1.21 -23.93 -3.59
CA LEU A 197 -1.04 -22.63 -4.26
C LEU A 197 -1.95 -22.46 -5.49
N ASN A 198 -3.03 -23.24 -5.56
CA ASN A 198 -4.06 -23.08 -6.58
C ASN A 198 -5.08 -22.03 -6.16
N THR A 199 -5.68 -21.41 -7.18
CA THR A 199 -6.74 -20.42 -7.00
C THR A 199 -8.00 -20.88 -7.71
N TYR A 200 -9.15 -20.61 -7.11
CA TYR A 200 -10.46 -21.02 -7.60
C TYR A 200 -11.44 -19.86 -7.50
N ALA A 201 -12.37 -19.73 -8.44
CA ALA A 201 -13.53 -18.88 -8.22
C ALA A 201 -14.34 -19.44 -7.03
N TYR A 202 -14.87 -18.57 -6.17
CA TYR A 202 -15.53 -19.04 -4.93
C TYR A 202 -16.66 -20.05 -5.19
N ASN A 203 -17.48 -19.79 -6.21
CA ASN A 203 -18.63 -20.63 -6.58
C ASN A 203 -18.26 -21.92 -7.34
N GLU A 204 -17.00 -22.07 -7.76
CA GLU A 204 -16.53 -23.24 -8.50
C GLU A 204 -15.77 -24.23 -7.60
N TYR A 205 -15.50 -23.85 -6.35
CA TYR A 205 -14.80 -24.72 -5.41
C TYR A 205 -15.78 -25.73 -4.78
N PRO A 206 -15.60 -27.05 -5.03
CA PRO A 206 -16.61 -28.05 -4.70
C PRO A 206 -16.57 -28.51 -3.23
N LYS A 207 -15.67 -27.98 -2.41
CA LYS A 207 -15.45 -28.38 -1.01
C LYS A 207 -15.67 -27.21 -0.06
N GLU A 208 -15.56 -27.47 1.23
CA GLU A 208 -15.64 -26.43 2.27
C GLU A 208 -14.52 -25.38 2.11
N PRO A 209 -14.85 -24.10 1.90
CA PRO A 209 -13.87 -23.05 1.64
C PRO A 209 -13.25 -22.47 2.92
N SER A 210 -13.65 -22.94 4.11
CA SER A 210 -13.23 -22.41 5.42
C SER A 210 -11.73 -22.55 5.71
N ALA A 211 -11.02 -23.43 5.01
CA ALA A 211 -9.57 -23.54 5.11
C ALA A 211 -8.79 -22.68 4.10
N LEU A 212 -9.47 -22.09 3.10
CA LEU A 212 -8.84 -21.37 1.99
C LEU A 212 -8.87 -19.86 2.24
N SER A 213 -7.84 -19.16 1.75
CA SER A 213 -7.80 -17.70 1.74
C SER A 213 -8.90 -17.13 0.87
N TRP A 214 -9.68 -16.18 1.38
CA TRP A 214 -10.63 -15.44 0.57
C TRP A 214 -9.97 -14.20 -0.05
N LEU A 215 -10.10 -14.04 -1.36
CA LEU A 215 -9.49 -12.98 -2.16
C LEU A 215 -10.62 -12.23 -2.90
N PRO A 216 -10.55 -10.89 -3.01
CA PRO A 216 -11.69 -10.08 -3.46
C PRO A 216 -12.01 -10.18 -4.96
N ASP A 217 -11.08 -10.67 -5.80
CA ASP A 217 -11.29 -10.98 -7.22
C ASP A 217 -10.14 -11.83 -7.80
N SER A 218 -10.28 -12.19 -9.08
CA SER A 218 -9.32 -13.02 -9.83
C SER A 218 -7.94 -12.38 -9.96
N MET A 219 -7.88 -11.06 -10.17
CA MET A 219 -6.64 -10.32 -10.31
C MET A 219 -5.86 -10.33 -9.00
N THR A 220 -6.55 -10.10 -7.88
CA THR A 220 -5.96 -10.18 -6.54
C THR A 220 -5.51 -11.60 -6.23
N ALA A 221 -6.26 -12.63 -6.68
CA ALA A 221 -5.87 -14.02 -6.52
C ALA A 221 -4.60 -14.40 -7.30
N ALA A 222 -4.48 -13.94 -8.54
CA ALA A 222 -3.28 -14.13 -9.35
C ALA A 222 -2.05 -13.45 -8.71
N LYS A 223 -2.21 -12.19 -8.24
CA LYS A 223 -1.14 -11.46 -7.54
C LYS A 223 -0.78 -12.12 -6.21
N TRP A 224 -1.76 -12.61 -5.45
CA TRP A 224 -1.52 -13.36 -4.21
C TRP A 224 -0.69 -14.62 -4.48
N LYS A 225 -1.03 -15.39 -5.52
CA LYS A 225 -0.28 -16.59 -5.93
C LYS A 225 1.16 -16.23 -6.30
N GLU A 226 1.37 -15.19 -7.11
CA GLU A 226 2.70 -14.70 -7.46
C GLU A 226 3.49 -14.27 -6.21
N PHE A 227 2.83 -13.57 -5.28
CA PHE A 227 3.43 -13.07 -4.05
C PHE A 227 3.85 -14.17 -3.09
N VAL A 228 3.02 -15.20 -2.86
CA VAL A 228 3.40 -16.32 -1.97
C VAL A 228 4.49 -17.21 -2.56
N ILE A 229 4.60 -17.28 -3.90
CA ILE A 229 5.65 -18.05 -4.58
C ILE A 229 6.98 -17.30 -4.57
N THR A 230 6.96 -16.01 -4.90
CA THR A 230 8.18 -15.24 -5.22
C THR A 230 8.59 -14.25 -4.14
N GLY A 231 7.69 -13.93 -3.20
CA GLY A 231 7.86 -12.85 -2.23
C GLY A 231 7.66 -11.44 -2.83
N THR A 232 7.32 -11.32 -4.11
CA THR A 232 7.09 -10.05 -4.81
C THR A 232 5.93 -10.18 -5.81
N VAL A 233 5.53 -9.08 -6.45
CA VAL A 233 4.63 -9.11 -7.60
C VAL A 233 5.26 -8.25 -8.68
N ILE A 234 5.41 -8.81 -9.88
CA ILE A 234 6.02 -8.09 -10.99
C ILE A 234 5.08 -6.97 -11.46
N ASP A 235 5.62 -5.76 -11.53
CA ASP A 235 4.95 -4.65 -12.19
C ASP A 235 5.05 -4.81 -13.72
N ARG A 236 3.92 -4.61 -14.39
CA ARG A 236 3.78 -4.75 -15.84
C ARG A 236 3.23 -3.48 -16.49
N THR A 237 3.11 -2.39 -15.74
CA THR A 237 2.57 -1.11 -16.21
C THR A 237 3.66 -0.04 -16.20
N SER A 238 3.75 0.73 -17.29
CA SER A 238 4.64 1.89 -17.33
C SER A 238 4.17 3.00 -16.39
N PRO A 239 5.11 3.78 -15.82
CA PRO A 239 4.77 4.93 -14.98
C PRO A 239 3.99 6.00 -15.78
N PRO A 240 3.20 6.86 -15.08
CA PRO A 240 2.59 8.03 -15.69
C PRO A 240 3.62 8.97 -16.32
N GLN A 241 3.22 9.70 -17.36
CA GLN A 241 4.05 10.72 -17.99
C GLN A 241 4.38 11.87 -17.02
N PRO A 242 5.57 12.49 -17.13
CA PRO A 242 5.89 13.71 -16.42
C PRO A 242 5.04 14.87 -16.96
N TYR A 243 4.80 15.88 -16.12
CA TYR A 243 3.95 17.03 -16.44
C TYR A 243 4.51 18.32 -15.83
N GLY A 244 3.96 19.47 -16.23
CA GLY A 244 4.43 20.78 -15.74
C GLY A 244 5.89 21.05 -16.09
N LEU A 245 6.32 20.62 -17.29
CA LEU A 245 7.68 20.76 -17.78
C LEU A 245 7.96 22.24 -18.04
N THR A 246 9.10 22.72 -17.55
CA THR A 246 9.64 24.03 -17.91
C THR A 246 11.10 23.91 -18.31
N LYS A 247 11.52 24.85 -19.16
CA LYS A 247 12.86 24.92 -19.73
C LYS A 247 13.33 26.36 -19.58
N THR A 248 14.52 26.56 -19.02
CA THR A 248 15.12 27.88 -18.84
C THR A 248 16.59 27.82 -19.23
N ARG A 249 16.99 28.60 -20.23
CA ARG A 249 18.39 28.72 -20.61
C ARG A 249 19.12 29.72 -19.70
N HIS A 250 20.20 29.28 -19.08
CA HIS A 250 21.03 30.14 -18.22
C HIS A 250 22.12 30.87 -19.01
N HIS A 251 22.79 30.16 -19.93
CA HIS A 251 23.82 30.73 -20.81
C HIS A 251 24.02 29.83 -22.05
N ASN A 252 25.08 30.08 -22.81
CA ASN A 252 25.31 29.47 -24.12
C ASN A 252 25.45 27.93 -24.12
N MET A 253 25.62 27.31 -22.95
CA MET A 253 25.92 25.89 -22.79
C MET A 253 25.10 25.19 -21.70
N ALA A 254 24.16 25.87 -21.03
CA ALA A 254 23.41 25.29 -19.92
C ALA A 254 21.92 25.58 -20.03
N VAL A 255 21.12 24.52 -19.97
CA VAL A 255 19.66 24.57 -19.95
C VAL A 255 19.17 23.86 -18.69
N GLU A 256 18.44 24.59 -17.87
CA GLU A 256 17.74 24.05 -16.72
C GLU A 256 16.37 23.52 -17.14
N LEU A 257 16.07 22.32 -16.67
CA LEU A 257 14.83 21.60 -16.90
C LEU A 257 14.19 21.33 -15.55
N THR A 258 12.92 21.66 -15.39
CA THR A 258 12.14 21.24 -14.21
C THR A 258 10.84 20.60 -14.64
N TRP A 259 10.34 19.68 -13.81
CA TRP A 259 9.12 18.94 -14.09
C TRP A 259 8.44 18.51 -12.80
N ARG A 260 7.26 17.91 -12.94
CA ARG A 260 6.56 17.16 -11.91
C ARG A 260 6.25 15.77 -12.45
N ALA A 261 6.08 14.81 -11.55
CA ALA A 261 5.64 13.47 -11.89
C ALA A 261 4.86 12.86 -10.74
N ASP A 262 3.79 12.14 -11.08
CA ASP A 262 3.15 11.24 -10.15
C ASP A 262 3.92 9.92 -10.12
N ALA A 263 4.06 9.33 -8.93
CA ALA A 263 4.66 8.02 -8.82
C ALA A 263 3.79 6.96 -9.50
N ASP A 264 4.43 5.96 -10.10
CA ASP A 264 3.75 4.71 -10.43
C ASP A 264 3.18 4.07 -9.16
N ILE A 265 1.93 3.58 -9.22
CA ILE A 265 1.23 3.13 -8.00
C ILE A 265 1.86 1.84 -7.48
N GLU A 266 2.16 0.94 -8.40
CA GLU A 266 2.71 -0.38 -8.20
C GLU A 266 4.13 -0.26 -7.64
N SER A 267 5.04 0.37 -8.39
CA SER A 267 6.48 0.32 -8.16
C SER A 267 7.18 1.67 -8.05
N GLY A 268 6.46 2.79 -8.12
CA GLY A 268 7.00 4.14 -7.94
C GLY A 268 8.06 4.56 -8.96
N ILE A 269 8.84 5.58 -8.63
CA ILE A 269 9.78 6.20 -9.57
C ILE A 269 11.21 5.75 -9.26
N LYS A 270 11.83 5.06 -10.22
CA LYS A 270 13.26 4.73 -10.17
C LYS A 270 14.10 5.91 -10.63
N GLN A 271 13.79 6.50 -11.78
CA GLN A 271 14.56 7.61 -12.35
C GLN A 271 13.80 8.32 -13.47
N PHE A 272 14.38 9.39 -13.99
CA PHE A 272 13.96 10.13 -15.16
C PHE A 272 15.05 10.09 -16.22
N ARG A 273 14.66 10.01 -17.48
CA ARG A 273 15.59 10.02 -18.62
C ARG A 273 15.29 11.23 -19.50
N ILE A 274 16.32 11.98 -19.85
CA ILE A 274 16.24 13.19 -20.67
C ILE A 274 16.94 12.92 -21.99
N TYR A 275 16.24 13.19 -23.08
CA TYR A 275 16.71 12.92 -24.44
C TYR A 275 16.79 14.20 -25.26
N ASP A 276 17.79 14.28 -26.13
CA ASP A 276 17.75 15.14 -27.31
C ASP A 276 17.42 14.27 -28.53
N ARG A 277 16.23 14.47 -29.10
CA ARG A 277 15.60 13.53 -30.05
C ARG A 277 15.52 12.13 -29.43
N ASP A 278 16.33 11.18 -29.91
CA ASP A 278 16.40 9.81 -29.40
C ASP A 278 17.68 9.50 -28.62
N ARG A 279 18.62 10.45 -28.54
CA ARG A 279 19.85 10.26 -27.78
C ARG A 279 19.60 10.61 -26.32
N LEU A 280 19.87 9.67 -25.41
CA LEU A 280 19.90 9.94 -23.98
C LEU A 280 21.04 10.93 -23.69
N VAL A 281 20.72 12.10 -23.14
CA VAL A 281 21.69 13.16 -22.82
C VAL A 281 21.88 13.35 -21.32
N ALA A 282 20.89 12.99 -20.50
CA ALA A 282 20.99 13.00 -19.04
C ALA A 282 20.00 12.04 -18.39
N GLN A 283 20.24 11.74 -17.11
CA GLN A 283 19.29 11.05 -16.24
C GLN A 283 19.20 11.76 -14.89
N PHE A 284 18.06 11.61 -14.20
CA PHE A 284 17.87 12.16 -12.86
C PHE A 284 17.23 11.12 -11.92
N PRO A 285 17.76 10.89 -10.72
CA PRO A 285 19.06 11.37 -10.25
C PRO A 285 20.20 10.86 -11.14
N GLU A 286 21.35 11.53 -11.14
CA GLU A 286 22.51 11.10 -11.93
C GLU A 286 23.01 9.71 -11.50
N GLN A 287 22.83 9.37 -10.22
CA GLN A 287 23.19 8.09 -9.63
C GLN A 287 22.11 7.61 -8.65
N GLY A 288 21.97 6.29 -8.52
CA GLY A 288 21.01 5.69 -7.60
C GLY A 288 19.56 5.72 -8.13
N VAL A 289 18.61 5.80 -7.20
CA VAL A 289 17.17 5.82 -7.51
C VAL A 289 16.53 7.06 -6.90
N TYR A 290 15.52 7.60 -7.58
CA TYR A 290 14.77 8.78 -7.14
C TYR A 290 13.96 8.49 -5.88
N GLN A 291 13.12 7.46 -5.92
CA GLN A 291 12.39 6.94 -4.75
C GLN A 291 12.96 5.59 -4.37
N ARG A 292 13.07 5.33 -3.07
CA ARG A 292 13.25 3.99 -2.51
C ARG A 292 12.03 3.64 -1.69
N PHE A 293 11.86 2.36 -1.38
CA PHE A 293 10.84 1.91 -0.43
C PHE A 293 11.52 1.32 0.79
N ASP A 294 10.91 1.55 1.95
CA ASP A 294 11.25 0.77 3.12
C ASP A 294 10.72 -0.65 2.93
N THR A 295 11.63 -1.62 2.92
CA THR A 295 11.31 -3.05 2.83
C THR A 295 11.02 -3.63 4.21
N ASN A 296 11.30 -2.90 5.30
CA ASN A 296 10.78 -3.20 6.62
C ASN A 296 9.32 -2.75 6.76
N GLY A 297 8.95 -1.63 6.14
CA GLY A 297 7.59 -1.09 6.14
C GLY A 297 7.24 -0.26 7.38
N ASP A 298 8.14 -0.12 8.34
CA ASP A 298 7.91 0.64 9.58
C ASP A 298 8.21 2.13 9.44
N ASP A 299 9.12 2.49 8.54
CA ASP A 299 9.57 3.87 8.39
C ASP A 299 8.97 4.50 7.14
N ALA A 300 8.15 5.53 7.35
CA ALA A 300 7.77 6.42 6.28
C ALA A 300 9.02 7.20 5.83
N ILE A 301 9.43 7.04 4.57
CA ILE A 301 10.49 7.86 3.99
C ILE A 301 9.95 9.28 3.84
N SER A 302 10.65 10.25 4.42
CA SER A 302 10.17 11.62 4.42
C SER A 302 10.13 12.16 2.99
N MET A 303 9.04 12.86 2.66
CA MET A 303 8.92 13.54 1.37
C MET A 303 9.97 14.66 1.20
N SER A 304 10.53 15.18 2.30
CA SER A 304 11.65 16.13 2.27
C SER A 304 12.97 15.49 1.79
N ASP A 305 13.06 14.16 1.82
CA ASP A 305 14.28 13.44 1.45
C ASP A 305 14.39 13.25 -0.07
N LEU A 306 13.32 13.55 -0.82
CA LEU A 306 13.30 13.45 -2.27
C LEU A 306 13.86 14.73 -2.88
N PRO A 307 14.85 14.63 -3.80
CA PRO A 307 15.41 15.81 -4.44
C PRO A 307 14.38 16.46 -5.36
N THR A 308 14.44 17.78 -5.50
CA THR A 308 13.58 18.50 -6.45
C THR A 308 13.76 17.94 -7.86
N MET A 309 12.65 17.68 -8.55
CA MET A 309 12.62 17.20 -9.94
C MET A 309 13.15 18.26 -10.91
N LYS A 310 14.47 18.31 -11.03
CA LYS A 310 15.22 19.32 -11.78
C LYS A 310 16.54 18.73 -12.28
N ALA A 311 16.95 19.11 -13.49
CA ALA A 311 18.24 18.77 -14.06
C ALA A 311 18.81 19.95 -14.85
N VAL A 312 20.13 20.03 -14.96
CA VAL A 312 20.81 20.97 -15.86
C VAL A 312 21.54 20.15 -16.91
N VAL A 313 21.22 20.39 -18.18
CA VAL A 313 21.85 19.70 -19.31
C VAL A 313 22.81 20.65 -20.04
N ALA A 314 23.97 20.13 -20.42
CA ALA A 314 24.99 20.88 -21.13
C ALA A 314 24.75 20.84 -22.65
N LEU A 315 24.12 21.89 -23.19
CA LEU A 315 23.74 21.97 -24.61
C LEU A 315 24.00 23.36 -25.20
N PRO A 316 24.59 23.42 -26.42
CA PRO A 316 24.82 24.70 -27.10
C PRO A 316 23.50 25.41 -27.42
N VAL A 317 23.59 26.72 -27.67
CA VAL A 317 22.45 27.52 -28.14
C VAL A 317 21.87 26.90 -29.41
N GLY A 318 20.54 26.75 -29.46
CA GLY A 318 19.82 26.18 -30.61
C GLY A 318 19.74 24.66 -30.64
N ALA A 319 20.36 23.95 -29.69
CA ALA A 319 20.33 22.49 -29.58
C ALA A 319 19.38 21.96 -28.48
N ASP A 320 18.40 22.75 -28.06
CA ASP A 320 17.47 22.47 -26.96
C ASP A 320 15.99 22.41 -27.39
N SER A 321 15.73 22.43 -28.71
CA SER A 321 14.37 22.42 -29.27
C SER A 321 13.72 21.02 -29.33
N SER A 322 14.54 19.96 -29.24
CA SER A 322 14.12 18.56 -29.30
C SER A 322 14.24 17.82 -27.97
N LEU A 323 14.28 18.57 -26.86
CA LEU A 323 14.38 17.98 -25.53
C LEU A 323 13.08 17.30 -25.12
N THR A 324 13.21 16.04 -24.70
CA THR A 324 12.10 15.26 -24.14
C THR A 324 12.53 14.58 -22.84
N ILE A 325 11.55 14.21 -22.01
CA ILE A 325 11.75 13.50 -20.75
C ILE A 325 10.74 12.35 -20.60
N SER A 326 11.18 11.27 -19.97
CA SER A 326 10.34 10.14 -19.56
C SER A 326 10.62 9.77 -18.10
N VAL A 327 9.70 9.01 -17.49
CA VAL A 327 9.85 8.41 -16.16
C VAL A 327 10.12 6.91 -16.32
N VAL A 328 10.97 6.35 -15.47
CA VAL A 328 11.24 4.91 -15.38
C VAL A 328 10.87 4.42 -13.98
N ASN A 329 10.13 3.31 -13.88
CA ASN A 329 9.74 2.72 -12.60
C ASN A 329 10.77 1.67 -12.10
N HIS A 330 10.51 1.04 -10.94
CA HIS A 330 11.46 0.08 -10.34
C HIS A 330 11.55 -1.27 -11.08
N PHE A 331 10.69 -1.50 -12.07
CA PHE A 331 10.74 -2.65 -12.98
C PHE A 331 11.28 -2.29 -14.37
N ASP A 332 11.93 -1.13 -14.49
CA ASP A 332 12.55 -0.63 -15.73
C ASP A 332 11.58 -0.41 -16.89
N LEU A 333 10.29 -0.23 -16.58
CA LEU A 333 9.29 0.20 -17.54
C LEU A 333 9.33 1.73 -17.67
N GLU A 334 9.36 2.20 -18.91
CA GLU A 334 9.49 3.62 -19.25
C GLU A 334 8.15 4.18 -19.73
N SER A 335 7.82 5.40 -19.27
CA SER A 335 6.66 6.15 -19.78
C SER A 335 6.92 6.59 -21.23
N PRO A 336 5.89 6.94 -22.01
CA PRO A 336 6.12 7.69 -23.24
C PRO A 336 6.85 9.01 -22.93
N LYS A 337 7.67 9.46 -23.89
CA LYS A 337 8.44 10.71 -23.79
C LYS A 337 7.51 11.92 -23.92
N VAL A 338 7.78 12.98 -23.16
CA VAL A 338 7.09 14.26 -23.23
C VAL A 338 8.07 15.37 -23.59
N ALA A 339 7.73 16.20 -24.56
CA ALA A 339 8.58 17.30 -24.99
C ALA A 339 8.54 18.47 -24.00
N PHE A 340 9.71 19.05 -23.73
CA PHE A 340 9.77 20.36 -23.08
C PHE A 340 9.22 21.42 -24.04
N PRO A 341 8.50 22.44 -23.52
CA PRO A 341 8.05 23.53 -24.36
C PRO A 341 9.24 24.22 -25.03
N ASN A 342 9.01 24.75 -26.23
CA ASN A 342 9.91 25.70 -26.85
C ASN A 342 9.50 27.10 -26.39
N ASP A 343 10.50 27.91 -26.07
CA ASP A 343 10.31 29.32 -25.74
C ASP A 343 9.90 30.13 -26.98
#